data_AF-A0A5C8M2F0-F1
#
_entry.id   AF-A0A5C8M2F0-F1
#
_cell.length_a   1.000
_cell.length_b   1.000
_cell.length_c   1.000
_cell.angle_alpha   90.00
_cell.angle_beta   90.00
_cell.angle_gamma   90.00
#
_symmetry.space_group_name_H-M   'P 1'
#
loop_
_entity.id
_entity.type
_entity.pdbx_description
1 polymer ?
#
loop_
_entity_poly.entity_id
_entity_poly.type
_entity_poly.pdbx_seq_one_letter_code
_entity_poly.pdbx_strand_id
1 'polypeptide(L)'
;MEILRETAEKIYESIEKDLKIVSKEEIINTDGKLRIGHETAKKGSFVYMLFNEVNTLLYVGETGTSIKRRMISDGSGAHKFKNPKMFNETVYIKYLLLDHSKLSENERRFIEQAISIHKQPKYYSNTE
;
A
#
# COMPACT_ATOMS: atom_id res chain seq x y z
N MET A 1 -22.60 -11.07 -8.38
CA MET A 1 -21.20 -10.60 -8.20
C MET A 1 -20.97 -9.18 -8.70
N GLU A 2 -21.80 -8.65 -9.60
CA GLU A 2 -21.69 -7.30 -10.17
C GLU A 2 -21.78 -6.18 -9.11
N ILE A 3 -22.74 -6.28 -8.19
CA ILE A 3 -22.92 -5.35 -7.04
C ILE A 3 -21.63 -5.16 -6.21
N LEU A 4 -20.85 -6.22 -6.02
CA LEU A 4 -19.61 -6.17 -5.25
C LEU A 4 -18.53 -5.36 -5.97
N ARG A 5 -18.43 -5.50 -7.30
CA ARG A 5 -17.48 -4.76 -8.12
C ARG A 5 -17.83 -3.27 -8.20
N GLU A 6 -19.10 -2.94 -8.38
CA GLU A 6 -19.57 -1.54 -8.37
C GLU A 6 -19.32 -0.86 -7.03
N THR A 7 -19.54 -1.57 -5.93
CA THR A 7 -19.26 -1.04 -4.58
C THR A 7 -17.77 -0.79 -4.40
N ALA A 8 -16.94 -1.75 -4.84
CA ALA A 8 -15.49 -1.64 -4.77
C ALA A 8 -14.94 -0.47 -5.61
N GLU A 9 -15.49 -0.28 -6.81
CA GLU A 9 -15.18 0.86 -7.70
C GLU A 9 -15.50 2.19 -7.02
N LYS A 10 -16.72 2.37 -6.50
CA LYS A 10 -17.14 3.60 -5.81
C LYS A 10 -16.25 3.93 -4.61
N ILE A 11 -15.83 2.92 -3.85
CA ILE A 11 -14.88 3.10 -2.74
C ILE A 11 -13.54 3.63 -3.27
N TYR A 12 -12.99 3.01 -4.31
CA TYR A 12 -11.73 3.46 -4.90
C TYR A 12 -11.81 4.89 -5.43
N GLU A 13 -12.83 5.21 -6.23
CA GLU A 13 -13.05 6.55 -6.79
C GLU A 13 -13.17 7.62 -5.69
N SER A 14 -13.80 7.27 -4.55
CA SER A 14 -13.97 8.21 -3.44
C SER A 14 -12.65 8.61 -2.77
N ILE A 15 -11.63 7.73 -2.82
CA ILE A 15 -10.32 7.96 -2.18
C ILE A 15 -9.23 8.37 -3.17
N GLU A 16 -9.46 8.21 -4.48
CA GLU A 16 -8.41 8.34 -5.50
C GLU A 16 -7.69 9.70 -5.47
N LYS A 17 -8.47 10.78 -5.29
CA LYS A 17 -7.97 12.15 -5.20
C LYS A 17 -7.08 12.43 -3.98
N ASP A 18 -7.18 11.59 -2.94
CA ASP A 18 -6.46 11.75 -1.69
C ASP A 18 -5.19 10.88 -1.65
N LEU A 19 -4.94 10.10 -2.71
CA LEU A 19 -3.75 9.26 -2.84
C LEU A 19 -2.51 10.12 -3.11
N LYS A 20 -1.49 9.92 -2.28
CA LYS A 20 -0.17 10.50 -2.48
C LYS A 20 0.72 9.52 -3.24
N ILE A 21 1.69 10.03 -4.00
CA ILE A 21 2.69 9.23 -4.73
C ILE A 21 4.06 9.45 -4.10
N VAL A 22 4.83 8.38 -3.97
CA VAL A 22 6.23 8.41 -3.53
C VAL A 22 7.03 7.35 -4.28
N SER A 23 8.31 7.62 -4.59
CA SER A 23 9.16 6.62 -5.24
C SER A 23 9.59 5.53 -4.25
N LYS A 24 9.84 4.31 -4.76
CA LYS A 24 10.39 3.21 -3.94
C LYS A 24 11.72 3.63 -3.31
N GLU A 25 12.57 4.31 -4.08
CA GLU A 25 13.89 4.78 -3.66
C GLU A 25 13.80 5.75 -2.49
N GLU A 26 12.88 6.70 -2.54
CA GLU A 26 12.64 7.66 -1.46
C GLU A 26 12.22 6.94 -0.17
N ILE A 27 11.34 5.94 -0.24
CA ILE A 27 10.98 5.13 0.93
C ILE A 27 12.19 4.38 1.51
N ILE A 28 13.00 3.76 0.65
CA ILE A 28 14.18 2.99 1.09
C ILE A 28 15.16 3.91 1.81
N ASN A 29 15.40 5.09 1.27
CA ASN A 29 16.42 6.04 1.73
C ASN A 29 15.97 6.93 2.89
N THR A 30 14.66 7.10 3.12
CA THR A 30 14.15 7.97 4.20
C THR A 30 14.54 7.45 5.58
N ASP A 31 15.21 8.25 6.40
CA ASP A 31 15.42 7.91 7.82
C ASP A 31 14.15 8.18 8.66
N GLY A 32 13.56 7.12 9.22
CA GLY A 32 12.39 7.18 10.08
C GLY A 32 12.67 7.65 11.51
N LYS A 33 13.95 7.75 11.92
CA LYS A 33 14.36 8.26 13.24
C LYS A 33 14.32 9.78 13.33
N LEU A 34 14.33 10.47 12.18
CA LEU A 34 14.29 11.92 12.14
C LEU A 34 12.89 12.43 12.49
N ARG A 35 12.82 13.43 13.38
CA ARG A 35 11.57 14.13 13.74
C ARG A 35 10.86 14.71 12.50
N ILE A 36 11.63 15.09 11.48
CA ILE A 36 11.18 15.61 10.17
C ILE A 36 11.40 14.54 9.06
N GLY A 37 11.26 13.24 9.37
CA GLY A 37 11.28 12.19 8.34
C GLY A 37 9.98 12.15 7.52
N HIS A 38 10.05 11.62 6.29
CA HIS A 38 8.89 11.40 5.43
C HIS A 38 7.87 10.47 6.11
N GLU A 39 6.57 10.73 5.92
CA GLU A 39 5.48 10.05 6.65
C GLU A 39 5.45 8.54 6.43
N THR A 40 5.87 8.07 5.25
CA THR A 40 5.97 6.65 4.89
C THR A 40 6.96 5.86 5.76
N ALA A 41 7.89 6.53 6.44
CA ALA A 41 8.83 5.92 7.38
C ALA A 41 8.36 6.00 8.84
N LYS A 42 7.29 6.74 9.13
CA LYS A 42 6.72 6.95 10.47
C LYS A 42 5.54 6.00 10.73
N LYS A 43 5.20 5.81 12.01
CA LYS A 43 4.01 5.04 12.40
C LYS A 43 2.74 5.78 11.94
N GLY A 44 1.86 5.11 11.20
CA GLY A 44 0.66 5.67 10.58
C GLY A 44 -0.30 4.56 10.14
N SER A 45 -1.52 4.93 9.77
CA SER A 45 -2.53 4.03 9.22
C SER A 45 -2.54 4.22 7.72
N PHE A 46 -2.13 3.19 6.98
CA PHE A 46 -1.90 3.29 5.55
C PHE A 46 -2.67 2.21 4.81
N VAL A 47 -3.21 2.59 3.65
CA VAL A 47 -3.48 1.68 2.54
C VAL A 47 -2.56 2.08 1.40
N TYR A 48 -1.81 1.13 0.83
CA TYR A 48 -0.79 1.41 -0.17
C TYR A 48 -0.89 0.45 -1.36
N MET A 49 -0.44 0.94 -2.51
CA MET A 49 -0.51 0.30 -3.80
C MET A 49 0.87 0.39 -4.47
N LEU A 50 1.42 -0.76 -4.86
CA LEU A 50 2.73 -0.86 -5.51
C LEU A 50 2.54 -0.84 -7.02
N PHE A 51 3.31 -0.03 -7.74
CA PHE A 51 3.25 0.09 -9.19
C PHE A 51 4.62 -0.08 -9.84
N ASN A 52 4.66 -0.61 -11.05
CA ASN A 52 5.86 -0.63 -11.89
C ASN A 52 5.96 0.63 -12.77
N GLU A 53 6.98 0.67 -13.63
CA GLU A 53 7.25 1.78 -14.56
C GLU A 53 6.15 2.04 -15.60
N VAL A 54 5.37 1.02 -15.95
CA VAL A 54 4.25 1.12 -16.91
C VAL A 54 2.89 1.28 -16.23
N ASN A 55 2.85 1.79 -15.00
CA ASN A 55 1.65 2.02 -14.20
C ASN A 55 0.76 0.77 -13.97
N THR A 56 1.33 -0.44 -14.07
CA THR A 56 0.61 -1.66 -13.70
C THR A 56 0.58 -1.78 -12.18
N LEU A 57 -0.63 -1.96 -11.62
CA LEU A 57 -0.79 -2.25 -10.20
C LEU A 57 -0.28 -3.65 -9.88
N LEU A 58 0.76 -3.72 -9.06
CA LEU A 58 1.40 -4.97 -8.67
C LEU A 58 0.73 -5.58 -7.45
N TYR A 59 0.45 -4.77 -6.43
CA TYR A 59 -0.03 -5.24 -5.13
C TYR A 59 -0.74 -4.13 -4.37
N VAL A 60 -1.66 -4.50 -3.49
CA VAL A 60 -2.34 -3.63 -2.54
C VAL A 60 -2.13 -4.21 -1.15
N GLY A 61 -1.84 -3.36 -0.17
CA GLY A 61 -1.78 -3.80 1.22
C GLY A 61 -2.13 -2.68 2.21
N GLU A 62 -2.38 -3.06 3.45
CA GLU A 62 -2.52 -2.13 4.56
C GLU A 62 -1.41 -2.25 5.61
N THR A 63 -1.26 -1.21 6.44
CA THR A 63 -0.50 -1.32 7.69
C THR A 63 -0.87 -0.24 8.70
N GLY A 64 -0.87 -0.60 9.99
CA GLY A 64 -0.87 0.34 11.12
C GLY A 64 0.53 0.73 11.63
N THR A 65 1.58 0.36 10.89
CA THR A 65 2.99 0.68 11.21
C THR A 65 3.54 1.70 10.23
N SER A 66 4.47 1.35 9.35
CA SER A 66 4.97 2.25 8.32
C SER A 66 5.11 1.51 6.99
N ILE A 67 4.95 2.21 5.87
CA ILE A 67 5.16 1.63 4.54
C ILE A 67 6.61 1.18 4.40
N LYS A 68 7.58 1.94 4.93
CA LYS A 68 9.00 1.54 4.93
C LYS A 68 9.21 0.18 5.59
N ARG A 69 8.58 -0.07 6.74
CA ARG A 69 8.71 -1.35 7.44
C ARG A 69 8.14 -2.50 6.62
N ARG A 70 6.99 -2.29 5.95
CA ARG A 70 6.38 -3.28 5.03
C ARG A 70 7.21 -3.50 3.77
N MET A 71 7.96 -2.51 3.32
CA MET A 71 8.81 -2.66 2.13
C MET A 71 10.11 -3.41 2.43
N ILE A 72 10.88 -2.97 3.44
CA ILE A 72 12.30 -3.37 3.58
C ILE A 72 12.80 -3.75 4.98
N SER A 73 12.08 -3.50 6.07
CA SER A 73 12.60 -3.79 7.41
C SER A 73 12.22 -5.18 7.91
N ASP A 74 13.15 -5.85 8.61
CA ASP A 74 13.04 -7.25 9.02
C ASP A 74 11.74 -7.63 9.75
N GLY A 75 11.18 -8.76 9.33
CA GLY A 75 10.00 -9.40 9.91
C GLY A 75 9.20 -10.19 8.87
N SER A 76 8.22 -10.96 9.34
CA SER A 76 7.28 -11.73 8.51
C SER A 76 6.35 -10.86 7.65
N GLY A 77 6.63 -9.57 7.45
CA GLY A 77 5.76 -8.64 6.71
C GLY A 77 6.47 -7.85 5.62
N ALA A 78 7.77 -8.06 5.41
CA ALA A 78 8.56 -7.27 4.47
C ALA A 78 8.53 -7.85 3.05
N HIS A 79 8.12 -7.01 2.09
CA HIS A 79 7.99 -7.39 0.68
C HIS A 79 9.30 -7.80 0.05
N LYS A 80 10.42 -7.14 0.42
CA LYS A 80 11.76 -7.48 -0.05
C LYS A 80 12.10 -8.97 0.12
N PHE A 81 11.65 -9.59 1.22
CA PHE A 81 11.94 -10.99 1.53
C PHE A 81 10.81 -11.93 1.10
N LYS A 82 9.55 -11.51 1.26
CA LYS A 82 8.38 -12.34 0.95
C LYS A 82 8.11 -12.51 -0.54
N ASN A 83 8.25 -11.43 -1.31
CA ASN A 83 8.04 -11.47 -2.75
C ASN A 83 9.08 -10.55 -3.42
N PRO A 84 10.34 -11.03 -3.53
CA PRO A 84 11.44 -10.25 -4.10
C PRO A 84 11.15 -9.79 -5.53
N LYS A 85 10.42 -10.60 -6.32
CA LYS A 85 10.05 -10.25 -7.69
C LYS A 85 9.16 -9.01 -7.74
N MET A 86 8.04 -9.02 -6.99
CA MET A 86 7.15 -7.87 -6.88
C MET A 86 7.87 -6.63 -6.32
N PHE A 87 8.71 -6.82 -5.29
CA PHE A 87 9.50 -5.74 -4.70
C PHE A 87 10.46 -5.11 -5.72
N ASN A 88 11.12 -5.92 -6.54
CA ASN A 88 12.04 -5.46 -7.58
C ASN A 88 11.30 -4.73 -8.70
N GLU A 89 10.16 -5.26 -9.15
CA GLU A 89 9.30 -4.62 -10.17
C GLU A 89 8.66 -3.30 -9.71
N THR A 90 8.53 -3.08 -8.41
CA THR A 90 7.94 -1.85 -7.87
C THR A 90 8.84 -0.65 -8.14
N VAL A 91 8.31 0.42 -8.73
CA VAL A 91 9.02 1.69 -8.99
C VAL A 91 8.51 2.79 -8.09
N TYR A 92 7.19 2.90 -7.94
CA TYR A 92 6.56 3.91 -7.08
C TYR A 92 5.36 3.32 -6.35
N ILE A 93 4.92 4.06 -5.34
CA ILE A 93 3.86 3.66 -4.43
C ILE A 93 2.82 4.77 -4.39
N LYS A 94 1.55 4.42 -4.61
CA LYS A 94 0.44 5.28 -4.22
C LYS A 94 -0.01 4.88 -2.84
N TYR A 95 -0.32 5.84 -1.97
CA TYR A 95 -0.81 5.52 -0.65
C TYR A 95 -1.81 6.55 -0.13
N LEU A 96 -2.73 6.05 0.67
CA LEU A 96 -3.65 6.82 1.48
C LEU A 96 -3.11 6.85 2.91
N LEU A 97 -2.81 8.04 3.43
CA LEU A 97 -2.55 8.22 4.86
C LEU A 97 -3.86 8.53 5.57
N LEU A 98 -4.18 7.70 6.55
CA LEU A 98 -5.38 7.79 7.36
C LEU A 98 -4.98 8.15 8.80
N ASP A 99 -5.84 8.91 9.46
CA ASP A 99 -5.68 9.22 10.88
C ASP A 99 -5.92 7.94 11.71
N HIS A 100 -4.98 7.60 12.59
CA HIS A 100 -5.07 6.43 13.48
C HIS A 100 -6.30 6.46 14.39
N SER A 101 -6.82 7.65 14.70
CA SER A 101 -8.05 7.82 15.48
C SER A 101 -9.33 7.57 14.67
N LYS A 102 -9.23 7.47 13.34
CA LYS A 102 -10.39 7.47 12.43
C LYS A 102 -10.63 6.16 11.68
N LEU A 103 -9.61 5.32 11.47
CA LEU A 103 -9.75 4.08 10.69
C LEU A 103 -9.02 2.89 11.33
N SER A 104 -9.80 1.95 11.82
CA SER A 104 -9.39 0.67 12.41
C SER A 104 -8.72 -0.26 11.38
N GLU A 105 -8.09 -1.33 11.87
CA GLU A 105 -7.51 -2.37 10.99
C GLU A 105 -8.54 -3.00 10.06
N ASN A 106 -9.75 -3.27 10.57
CA ASN A 106 -10.82 -3.86 9.79
C ASN A 106 -11.24 -2.95 8.62
N GLU A 107 -11.32 -1.65 8.85
CA GLU A 107 -11.68 -0.70 7.79
C GLU A 107 -10.56 -0.54 6.77
N ARG A 108 -9.28 -0.55 7.18
CA ARG A 108 -8.17 -0.55 6.23
C ARG A 108 -8.16 -1.81 5.36
N ARG A 109 -8.41 -2.98 5.96
CA ARG A 109 -8.53 -4.25 5.22
C ARG A 109 -9.72 -4.23 4.27
N PHE A 110 -10.83 -3.62 4.68
CA PHE A 110 -12.00 -3.45 3.80
C PHE A 110 -11.64 -2.60 2.57
N ILE A 111 -10.94 -1.48 2.76
CA ILE A 111 -10.46 -0.64 1.65
C ILE A 111 -9.46 -1.42 0.78
N GLU A 112 -8.46 -2.09 1.36
CA GLU A 112 -7.52 -2.95 0.62
C GLU A 112 -8.26 -3.98 -0.26
N GLN A 113 -9.26 -4.65 0.31
CA GLN A 113 -10.05 -5.65 -0.38
C GLN A 113 -10.87 -5.05 -1.53
N ALA A 114 -11.50 -3.88 -1.32
CA ALA A 114 -12.23 -3.14 -2.35
C ALA A 114 -11.30 -2.79 -3.52
N ILE A 115 -10.15 -2.18 -3.24
CA ILE A 115 -9.17 -1.84 -4.30
C ILE A 115 -8.73 -3.10 -5.04
N SER A 116 -8.48 -4.20 -4.33
CA SER A 116 -8.03 -5.45 -4.93
C SER A 116 -9.07 -6.07 -5.86
N ILE A 117 -10.35 -6.05 -5.47
CA ILE A 117 -11.47 -6.53 -6.29
C ILE A 117 -11.61 -5.67 -7.55
N HIS A 118 -11.51 -4.34 -7.43
CA HIS A 118 -11.72 -3.41 -8.53
C HIS A 118 -10.53 -3.37 -9.50
N LYS A 119 -9.30 -3.29 -8.99
CA LYS A 119 -8.09 -3.08 -9.80
C LYS A 119 -7.32 -4.35 -10.16
N GLN A 120 -7.63 -5.49 -9.54
CA GLN A 120 -7.05 -6.81 -9.85
C GLN A 120 -5.51 -6.79 -9.92
N PRO A 121 -4.81 -6.54 -8.81
CA PRO A 121 -3.35 -6.41 -8.80
C PRO A 121 -2.66 -7.69 -9.31
N LYS A 122 -1.54 -7.52 -10.03
CA LYS A 122 -0.79 -8.64 -10.65
C LYS A 122 -0.41 -9.75 -9.65
N TYR A 123 -0.05 -9.39 -8.42
CA TYR A 123 0.38 -10.31 -7.37
C TYR A 123 -0.69 -10.59 -6.32
N TYR A 124 -1.97 -10.43 -6.68
CA TYR A 124 -3.05 -10.84 -5.78
C TYR A 124 -2.99 -12.36 -5.55
N SER A 125 -3.03 -12.79 -4.28
CA SER A 125 -3.19 -14.19 -3.84
C SER A 125 -2.09 -15.23 -4.14
N ASN A 126 -0.89 -14.86 -4.61
CA ASN A 126 0.24 -15.81 -4.64
C ASN A 126 1.04 -15.77 -3.34
N THR A 127 0.43 -16.26 -2.26
CA THR A 127 1.15 -16.88 -1.15
C THR A 127 1.05 -18.39 -1.34
N GLU A 128 1.89 -18.92 -2.23
CA GLU A 128 2.39 -20.29 -2.10
C GLU A 128 3.81 -20.22 -1.54
#